data_AF-A0A521KH93-F1
#
_entry.id   AF-A0A521KH93-F1
#
_cell.length_a   1.000
_cell.length_b   1.000
_cell.length_c   1.000
_cell.angle_alpha   90.00
_cell.angle_beta   90.00
_cell.angle_gamma   90.00
#
_symmetry.space_group_name_H-M   'P 1'
#
loop_
_entity.id
_entity.type
_entity.pdbx_description
1 polymer ?
#
loop_
_entity_poly.entity_id
_entity_poly.type
_entity_poly.pdbx_seq_one_letter_code
_entity_poly.pdbx_strand_id
1 'polypeptide(L)'
;LFRSAALERFTTGLASEVYRSGVAVNVISPGLVATPGTVHHKLVSEATKDRETPIEHMAEACLYLVHGDQATNTGKITYAADVLRENNLKAAELLG
;
A
#
# COMPACT_ATOMS: atom_id res chain seq x y z
N LEU A 1 -9.48 -11.02 2.21
CA LEU A 1 -8.36 -10.84 1.26
C LEU A 1 -8.93 -10.32 -0.06
N PHE A 2 -8.93 -9.01 -0.29
CA PHE A 2 -9.39 -8.41 -1.56
C PHE A 2 -8.19 -8.35 -2.53
N ARG A 3 -7.91 -9.46 -3.22
CA ARG A 3 -6.91 -9.52 -4.29
C ARG A 3 -7.64 -9.58 -5.62
N SER A 4 -7.69 -8.46 -6.33
CA SER A 4 -8.26 -8.42 -7.68
C SER A 4 -7.16 -8.78 -8.69
N ALA A 5 -7.20 -10.02 -9.19
CA ALA A 5 -6.23 -10.50 -10.18
C ALA A 5 -6.18 -9.64 -11.45
N ALA A 6 -7.28 -8.97 -11.79
CA ALA A 6 -7.33 -8.01 -12.90
C ALA A 6 -6.46 -6.78 -12.64
N LEU A 7 -6.55 -6.20 -11.43
CA LEU A 7 -5.75 -5.03 -11.05
C LEU A 7 -4.25 -5.38 -10.97
N GLU A 8 -3.93 -6.56 -10.45
CA GLU A 8 -2.56 -7.08 -10.41
C GLU A 8 -1.96 -7.18 -11.82
N ARG A 9 -2.68 -7.83 -12.75
CA ARG A 9 -2.22 -7.98 -14.15
C ARG A 9 -2.12 -6.65 -14.89
N PHE A 10 -3.09 -5.76 -14.70
CA PHE A 10 -3.08 -4.43 -15.29
C PHE A 10 -1.85 -3.63 -14.84
N THR A 11 -1.57 -3.67 -13.53
CA THR A 11 -0.39 -3.00 -12.93
C THR A 11 0.91 -3.54 -13.54
N THR A 12 1.09 -4.86 -13.59
CA THR A 12 2.31 -5.46 -14.16
C THR A 12 2.49 -5.10 -15.64
N GLY A 13 1.41 -5.17 -16.43
CA GLY A 13 1.46 -4.83 -17.86
C GLY A 13 1.83 -3.36 -18.08
N LEU A 14 1.12 -2.45 -17.40
CA LEU A 14 1.34 -1.02 -17.53
C LEU A 14 2.74 -0.62 -17.04
N ALA A 15 3.23 -1.18 -15.92
CA ALA A 15 4.57 -0.95 -15.43
C ALA A 15 5.65 -1.29 -16.48
N SER A 16 5.48 -2.42 -17.19
CA SER A 16 6.40 -2.83 -18.25
C SER A 16 6.34 -1.90 -19.46
N GLU A 17 5.17 -1.38 -19.80
CA GLU A 17 4.98 -0.48 -20.95
C GLU A 17 5.67 0.87 -20.73
N VAL A 18 5.55 1.44 -19.53
CA VAL A 18 6.06 2.77 -19.21
C VAL A 18 7.44 2.78 -18.56
N TYR A 19 8.06 1.61 -18.36
CA TYR A 19 9.37 1.49 -17.71
C TYR A 19 10.44 2.37 -18.37
N ARG A 20 10.53 2.36 -19.71
CA ARG A 20 11.49 3.17 -20.46
C ARG A 20 11.21 4.67 -20.42
N SER A 21 9.98 5.05 -20.09
CA SER A 21 9.58 6.44 -19.91
C SER A 21 9.94 6.96 -18.52
N GLY A 22 10.54 6.13 -17.66
CA GLY A 22 10.87 6.50 -16.29
C GLY A 22 9.64 6.84 -15.48
N VAL A 23 8.60 6.00 -15.56
CA VAL A 23 7.38 6.10 -14.76
C VAL A 23 7.21 4.82 -13.95
N ALA A 24 7.00 4.99 -12.64
CA ALA A 24 6.71 3.89 -11.72
C ALA A 24 5.20 3.60 -11.62
N VAL A 25 4.81 2.32 -11.74
CA VAL A 25 3.40 1.89 -11.60
C VAL A 25 3.33 0.75 -10.62
N ASN A 26 2.60 0.92 -9.52
CA ASN A 26 2.50 -0.05 -8.44
C ASN A 26 1.05 -0.17 -7.94
N VAL A 27 0.74 -1.29 -7.31
CA VAL A 27 -0.49 -1.46 -6.53
C VAL A 27 -0.12 -1.80 -5.09
N ILE A 28 -0.73 -1.06 -4.17
CA ILE A 28 -0.55 -1.22 -2.74
C ILE A 28 -1.90 -1.50 -2.09
N SER A 29 -1.97 -2.58 -1.32
CA SER A 29 -3.14 -2.90 -0.51
C SER A 29 -2.92 -2.43 0.92
N PRO A 30 -3.90 -1.75 1.54
CA PRO A 30 -3.88 -1.56 2.98
C PRO A 30 -4.08 -2.91 3.69
N GLY A 31 -3.67 -2.98 4.97
CA GLY A 31 -4.19 -4.00 5.87
C GLY A 31 -5.64 -3.70 6.27
N LEU A 32 -6.06 -4.15 7.45
CA LEU A 32 -7.35 -3.73 8.01
C LEU A 32 -7.22 -2.25 8.40
N VAL A 33 -7.99 -1.34 7.81
CA VAL A 33 -7.98 0.07 8.21
C VAL A 33 -9.35 0.41 8.80
N ALA A 34 -9.35 1.03 9.98
CA ALA A 34 -10.56 1.59 10.58
C ALA A 34 -11.00 2.84 9.80
N THR A 35 -11.75 2.62 8.73
CA THR A 35 -12.54 3.67 8.10
C THR A 35 -13.96 3.61 8.65
N PRO A 36 -14.73 4.71 8.62
CA PRO A 36 -16.13 4.73 9.07
C PRO A 36 -16.98 3.59 8.48
N GLY A 37 -16.72 3.20 7.23
CA GLY A 37 -17.38 2.06 6.57
C GLY A 37 -17.00 0.69 7.16
N THR A 38 -15.73 0.48 7.53
CA THR A 38 -15.24 -0.76 8.16
C THR A 38 -15.83 -0.95 9.57
N VAL A 39 -16.05 0.15 10.29
CA VAL A 39 -16.69 0.18 11.61
C VAL A 39 -18.20 -0.07 11.50
N HIS A 40 -18.88 0.55 10.53
CA HIS A 40 -20.32 0.38 10.30
C HIS A 40 -20.70 -1.06 9.91
N HIS A 41 -19.83 -1.76 9.16
CA HIS A 41 -20.02 -3.17 8.78
C HIS A 41 -19.41 -4.20 9.75
N LYS A 42 -19.04 -3.81 10.98
CA LYS A 42 -18.51 -4.69 12.06
C LYS A 42 -17.30 -5.56 11.68
N LEU A 43 -16.49 -5.14 10.70
CA LEU A 43 -15.25 -5.83 10.34
C LEU A 43 -14.13 -5.56 11.38
N VAL A 44 -14.32 -4.55 12.23
CA VAL A 44 -13.50 -4.26 13.40
C VAL A 44 -14.23 -4.78 14.65
N SER A 45 -13.73 -5.86 15.23
CA SER A 45 -14.14 -6.36 16.55
C SER A 45 -13.01 -6.08 17.55
N GLU A 46 -13.25 -6.17 18.86
CA GLU A 46 -12.18 -6.07 19.87
C GLU A 46 -11.01 -7.05 19.59
N ALA A 47 -11.29 -8.19 18.95
CA ALA A 47 -10.28 -9.18 18.58
C ALA A 47 -9.44 -8.82 17.33
N THR A 48 -9.84 -7.81 16.55
CA THR A 48 -9.15 -7.40 15.32
C THR A 48 -8.48 -6.02 15.42
N LYS A 49 -8.66 -5.33 16.55
CA LYS A 49 -8.15 -3.98 16.81
C LYS A 49 -6.63 -3.91 16.68
N ASP A 50 -5.92 -4.92 17.15
CA ASP A 50 -4.45 -5.03 17.06
C ASP A 50 -3.94 -5.29 15.62
N ARG A 51 -4.84 -5.61 14.69
CA ARG A 51 -4.52 -5.85 13.27
C ARG A 51 -4.82 -4.64 12.39
N GLU A 52 -5.27 -3.54 13.00
CA GLU A 52 -5.44 -2.29 12.28
C GLU A 52 -4.08 -1.78 11.80
N THR A 53 -4.03 -1.43 10.52
CA THR A 53 -2.92 -0.70 9.93
C THR A 53 -3.20 0.78 10.18
N PRO A 54 -2.33 1.48 10.95
CA PRO A 54 -2.45 2.91 11.12
C PRO A 54 -2.40 3.63 9.77
N ILE A 55 -3.12 4.74 9.64
CA ILE A 55 -3.19 5.48 8.37
C ILE A 55 -1.81 6.03 7.98
N GLU A 56 -0.99 6.34 8.98
CA GLU A 56 0.41 6.77 8.88
C GLU A 56 1.24 5.73 8.13
N HIS A 57 1.00 4.44 8.37
CA HIS A 57 1.73 3.37 7.69
C HIS A 57 1.39 3.31 6.20
N MET A 58 0.12 3.55 5.85
CA MET A 58 -0.29 3.63 4.45
C MET A 58 0.32 4.85 3.77
N ALA A 59 0.33 6.00 4.45
CA ALA A 59 0.92 7.23 3.94
C ALA A 59 2.42 7.06 3.69
N GLU A 60 3.16 6.53 4.66
CA GLU A 60 4.60 6.28 4.57
C GLU A 60 4.94 5.30 3.44
N ALA A 61 4.18 4.21 3.30
CA ALA A 61 4.39 3.24 2.23
C ALA A 61 4.12 3.86 0.84
N CYS A 62 3.07 4.64 0.70
CA CYS A 62 2.78 5.37 -0.54
C CYS A 62 3.88 6.39 -0.86
N LEU A 63 4.33 7.13 0.15
CA LEU A 63 5.42 8.10 0.02
C LEU A 63 6.65 7.39 -0.56
N TYR A 64 7.10 6.29 0.07
CA TYR A 64 8.23 5.48 -0.41
C TYR A 64 8.11 5.04 -1.87
N LEU A 65 6.93 4.52 -2.26
CA LEU A 65 6.70 4.06 -3.62
C LEU A 65 6.71 5.20 -4.65
N VAL A 66 6.33 6.41 -4.26
CA VAL A 66 6.24 7.58 -5.14
C VAL A 66 7.56 8.35 -5.24
N HIS A 67 8.33 8.48 -4.16
CA HIS A 67 9.59 9.24 -4.16
C HIS A 67 10.84 8.38 -4.36
N GLY A 68 10.72 7.06 -4.27
CA GLY A 68 11.86 6.15 -4.43
C GLY A 68 12.38 6.10 -5.86
N ASP A 69 13.46 5.34 -6.07
CA ASP A 69 13.99 5.13 -7.41
C ASP A 69 13.00 4.36 -8.29
N GLN A 70 12.54 5.00 -9.35
CA GLN A 70 11.55 4.50 -10.29
C GLN A 70 12.01 3.20 -10.99
N ALA A 71 13.31 3.00 -11.13
CA ALA A 71 13.87 1.76 -11.69
C ALA A 71 13.67 0.55 -10.77
N THR A 72 13.49 0.78 -9.46
CA THR A 72 13.34 -0.28 -8.44
C THR A 72 11.94 -0.34 -7.83
N ASN A 73 11.24 0.78 -7.80
CA ASN A 73 9.89 0.94 -7.26
C ASN A 73 8.84 0.96 -8.37
N THR A 74 8.81 -0.06 -9.23
CA THR A 74 7.78 -0.22 -10.26
C THR A 74 7.36 -1.69 -10.40
N GLY A 75 6.12 -1.93 -10.84
CA GLY A 75 5.53 -3.26 -10.98
C GLY A 75 5.21 -3.97 -9.66
N LYS A 76 5.29 -3.30 -8.51
CA LYS A 76 5.07 -3.92 -7.21
C LYS A 76 3.59 -4.17 -6.96
N ILE A 77 3.29 -5.38 -6.47
CA ILE A 77 2.01 -5.78 -5.90
C ILE A 77 2.28 -6.07 -4.42
N THR A 78 1.97 -5.13 -3.53
CA THR A 78 2.48 -5.16 -2.15
C THR A 78 1.45 -4.70 -1.12
N TYR A 79 1.82 -4.82 0.16
CA TYR A 79 1.07 -4.31 1.31
C TYR A 79 1.86 -3.20 1.99
N ALA A 80 1.16 -2.25 2.61
CA ALA A 80 1.80 -1.18 3.38
C ALA A 80 2.77 -1.73 4.44
N ALA A 81 2.37 -2.77 5.18
CA ALA A 81 3.22 -3.41 6.18
C ALA A 81 4.49 -4.03 5.59
N ASP A 82 4.40 -4.62 4.40
CA ASP A 82 5.57 -5.21 3.73
C ASP A 82 6.53 -4.13 3.26
N VAL A 83 6.03 -3.04 2.67
CA VAL A 83 6.86 -1.88 2.29
C VAL A 83 7.60 -1.31 3.50
N LEU A 84 6.93 -1.09 4.63
CA LEU A 84 7.58 -0.57 5.83
C LEU A 84 8.66 -1.52 6.35
N ARG A 85 8.34 -2.82 6.44
CA ARG A 85 9.25 -3.85 6.97
C ARG A 85 10.47 -4.07 6.07
N GLU A 86 10.27 -4.20 4.76
CA GLU A 86 11.35 -4.48 3.79
C GLU A 86 12.32 -3.31 3.66
N ASN A 87 11.83 -2.08 3.88
CA ASN A 87 12.62 -0.88 3.70
C ASN A 87 13.00 -0.21 5.04
N ASN A 88 12.73 -0.87 6.18
CA ASN A 88 13.00 -0.39 7.54
C ASN A 88 12.47 1.04 7.80
N LEU A 89 11.27 1.34 7.30
CA LEU A 89 10.65 2.65 7.43
C LEU A 89 9.92 2.78 8.78
N LYS A 90 9.92 3.99 9.32
CA LYS A 90 9.10 4.37 10.48
C LYS A 90 8.12 5.44 10.00
N ALA A 91 6.83 5.17 10.16
CA ALA A 91 5.81 6.12 9.76
C ALA A 91 5.92 7.41 10.58
N ALA A 92 5.95 8.55 9.91
CA ALA A 92 5.90 9.84 10.56
C ALA A 92 4.48 10.14 11.09
N GLU A 93 4.39 10.96 12.12
CA GLU A 93 3.13 11.51 12.59
C GLU A 93 2.55 12.44 11.50
N LEU A 94 1.26 12.29 11.17
CA LEU A 94 0.62 13.17 10.20
C LEU A 94 0.40 14.55 10.83
N LEU A 95 0.62 15.61 10.03
CA LEU A 95 0.27 16.97 10.42
C LEU A 95 -1.26 17.05 10.50
N GLY A 96 -1.79 17.13 11.72
CA GLY A 96 -3.23 17.23 12.02
C GLY A 96 -3.86 18.54 11.56
#